data_AF-A0A382CDW6-F1
#
_entry.id   AF-A0A382CDW6-F1
#
_cell.length_a   1.000
_cell.length_b   1.000
_cell.length_c   1.000
_cell.angle_alpha   90.00
_cell.angle_beta   90.00
_cell.angle_gamma   90.00
#
_symmetry.space_group_name_H-M   'P 1'
#
loop_
_entity.id
_entity.type
_entity.pdbx_description
1 polymer ?
#
loop_
_entity_poly.entity_id
_entity_poly.type
_entity_poly.pdbx_seq_one_letter_code
_entity_poly.pdbx_strand_id
1 'polypeptide(L)' 'HHLLETEFVAITPGTDFGFYDADRKVRISYARDIPQLEEAVIRIERALL' A
#
# COMPACT_ATOMS: atom_id res chain seq x y z
N HIS A 1 0.73 8.71 -4.63
CA HIS A 1 2.09 9.28 -4.63
C HIS A 1 2.72 9.30 -3.24
N HIS A 2 2.01 9.74 -2.20
CA HIS A 2 2.59 9.87 -0.84
C HIS A 2 3.18 8.56 -0.24
N LEU A 3 2.47 7.43 -0.28
CA LEU A 3 2.91 6.18 0.37
C LEU A 3 4.34 5.73 0.06
N LEU A 4 4.74 5.68 -1.22
CA LEU A 4 6.08 5.21 -1.59
C LEU A 4 7.14 6.31 -1.42
N GLU A 5 6.79 7.55 -1.76
CA GLU A 5 7.74 8.66 -1.83
C GLU A 5 8.11 9.22 -0.46
N THR A 6 7.19 9.20 0.51
CA THR A 6 7.42 9.78 1.85
C THR A 6 7.46 8.74 2.95
N GLU A 7 6.54 7.78 2.94
CA GLU A 7 6.43 6.77 3.99
C GLU A 7 7.16 5.46 3.63
N PHE A 8 7.73 5.38 2.43
CA PHE A 8 8.49 4.22 1.92
C PHE A 8 7.70 2.90 1.97
N VAL A 9 6.38 2.97 1.73
CA VAL A 9 5.49 1.81 1.62
C VAL A 9 5.14 1.55 0.15
N ALA A 10 5.61 0.42 -0.38
CA ALA A 10 5.25 -0.03 -1.72
C ALA A 10 3.92 -0.81 -1.70
N ILE A 11 2.97 -0.39 -2.54
CA ILE A 11 1.72 -1.10 -2.82
C ILE A 11 1.54 -1.28 -4.33
N THR A 12 0.67 -2.19 -4.76
CA THR A 12 0.36 -2.34 -6.18
C THR A 12 -0.98 -1.65 -6.49
N PRO A 13 -1.05 -0.70 -7.45
CA PRO A 13 -2.30 -0.08 -7.84
C PRO A 13 -3.25 -1.10 -8.49
N GLY A 14 -4.56 -0.91 -8.34
CA GLY A 14 -5.55 -1.82 -8.89
C GLY A 14 -5.58 -1.85 -10.43
N THR A 15 -5.08 -0.79 -11.09
CA THR A 15 -4.95 -0.67 -12.55
C THR A 15 -4.12 -1.78 -13.18
N ASP A 16 -3.26 -2.44 -12.42
CA ASP A 16 -2.46 -3.57 -12.88
C ASP A 16 -3.27 -4.88 -12.99
N PHE A 17 -4.51 -4.92 -12.50
CA PHE A 17 -5.33 -6.13 -12.35
C PHE A 17 -6.64 -6.13 -13.13
N GLY A 18 -6.88 -5.13 -13.97
CA GLY A 18 -8.06 -5.05 -14.82
C GLY A 18 -8.65 -3.64 -14.87
N PHE A 19 -9.94 -3.55 -15.23
CA PHE A 19 -10.58 -2.28 -15.54
C PHE A 19 -11.71 -1.89 -14.59
N TYR A 20 -12.47 -2.85 -14.05
CA TYR A 20 -13.67 -2.55 -13.25
C TYR A 20 -13.30 -1.93 -11.89
N ASP A 21 -13.50 -0.60 -11.78
CA ASP A 21 -13.15 0.23 -10.63
C ASP A 21 -11.69 0.03 -10.16
N ALA A 22 -10.78 -0.18 -11.12
CA ALA A 22 -9.39 -0.52 -10.83
C ALA A 22 -8.59 0.65 -10.24
N ASP A 23 -8.96 1.87 -10.60
CA ASP A 23 -8.43 3.14 -10.07
C ASP A 23 -8.78 3.38 -8.59
N ARG A 24 -9.81 2.70 -8.07
CA ARG A 24 -10.27 2.81 -6.69
C ARG A 24 -9.77 1.69 -5.77
N LYS A 25 -8.95 0.78 -6.29
CA LYS A 25 -8.50 -0.43 -5.59
C LYS A 25 -6.98 -0.49 -5.52
N VAL A 26 -6.48 -1.21 -4.53
CA VAL A 26 -5.05 -1.51 -4.37
C VAL A 26 -4.90 -2.96 -3.92
N ARG A 27 -3.73 -3.55 -4.17
CA ARG A 27 -3.34 -4.87 -3.64
C ARG A 27 -2.21 -4.70 -2.64
N ILE A 28 -2.37 -5.31 -1.47
CA ILE A 28 -1.36 -5.38 -0.41
C ILE A 28 -0.82 -6.81 -0.36
N SER A 29 0.51 -6.95 -0.34
CA SER A 29 1.18 -8.23 -0.08
C SER A 29 1.50 -8.35 1.40
N TYR A 30 1.22 -9.50 1.99
CA TYR A 30 1.47 -9.82 3.41
C TYR A 30 2.48 -10.98 3.56
N ALA A 31 3.34 -11.19 2.56
CA ALA A 31 4.34 -12.26 2.55
C ALA A 31 5.61 -11.95 3.36
N ARG A 32 5.63 -10.84 4.12
CA ARG A 32 6.72 -10.42 4.99
C ARG A 32 6.45 -10.84 6.43
N ASP A 33 7.46 -10.76 7.28
CA ASP A 33 7.31 -11.04 8.71
C ASP A 33 6.36 -10.04 9.41
N ILE A 34 5.77 -10.46 10.52
CA ILE A 34 4.81 -9.64 11.29
C ILE A 34 5.38 -8.27 11.68
N PRO A 35 6.62 -8.15 12.20
CA PRO A 35 7.17 -6.84 12.57
C PRO A 35 7.24 -5.85 11.40
N GLN A 36 7.58 -6.31 10.19
CA GLN A 36 7.56 -5.44 9.01
C GLN A 36 6.14 -5.04 8.60
N LEU A 37 5.16 -5.94 8.75
CA LEU A 37 3.76 -5.64 8.46
C LEU A 37 3.19 -4.62 9.45
N GLU A 38 3.53 -4.72 10.73
CA GLU A 38 3.15 -3.75 11.77
C GLU A 38 3.70 -2.35 11.45
N GLU A 39 5.00 -2.25 11.14
CA GLU A 39 5.63 -0.98 10.74
C GLU A 39 4.99 -0.40 9.47
N ALA A 40 4.66 -1.24 8.49
CA ALA A 40 3.99 -0.80 7.27
C ALA A 40 2.60 -0.20 7.55
N VAL A 41 1.82 -0.78 8.47
CA VAL A 41 0.51 -0.24 8.87
C VAL A 41 0.65 1.14 9.52
N ILE A 42 1.61 1.33 10.42
CA ILE A 42 1.88 2.62 11.08
C ILE A 42 2.24 3.69 10.03
N ARG A 43 3.05 3.33 9.04
CA ARG A 43 3.43 4.22 7.94
C ARG A 43 2.26 4.57 7.03
N ILE A 44 1.39 3.60 6.74
CA ILE A 44 0.16 3.86 5.98
C ILE A 44 -0.73 4.86 6.73
N GLU A 45 -0.88 4.71 8.05
CA GLU A 45 -1.64 5.67 8.87
C GLU A 45 -1.10 7.09 8.75
N ARG A 46 0.22 7.29 8.83
CA ARG A 46 0.85 8.60 8.67
C ARG A 46 0.59 9.22 7.30
N ALA A 47 0.54 8.41 6.24
CA ALA A 47 0.26 8.88 4.89
C ALA A 47 -1.21 9.28 4.65
N LEU A 48 -2.13 8.96 5.57
CA LEU A 48 -3.55 9.28 5.47
C LEU A 48 -3.94 10.54 6.24
N LEU A 49 -3.03 11.10 7.05
CA LEU A 49 -3.18 12.36 7.78
C LEU A 49 -2.75 13.55 6.92
#